data_AF-A0A842TBD0-F1
#
_entry.id   AF-A0A842TBD0-F1
#
_cell.length_a   1.000
_cell.length_b   1.000
_cell.length_c   1.000
_cell.angle_alpha   90.00
_cell.angle_beta   90.00
_cell.angle_gamma   90.00
#
_symmetry.space_group_name_H-M   'P 1'
#
loop_
_entity.id
_entity.type
_entity.pdbx_description
1 polymer ?
#
loop_
_entity_poly.entity_id
_entity_poly.type
_entity_poly.pdbx_seq_one_letter_code
_entity_poly.pdbx_strand_id
1 'polypeptide(L)'
;MYVYNEKLKFSGSKNAEKGLSKIQKRVLLIFMGLTISTGLFLLLPSVEGWKNGGTPTGGWATYFENLHFGTHDWIADFALKEIEKNDILFQRWDYNDGHDNFWSEARKKIYLYATQGPDSKAIYYRSGLKIFRGECDTGLHHVYFDSLRRRVSKRDASTRADDMAKKAVEFLNKGEYEIAAFFLGQMVHYIGDLSNFMHLLKSCEHKHNTYEERVNKFTNEENRQDFFKVESGIDELLLLSYCTTQYLAEETARQNRFAHTTEIHYDAVEFDENYKDTIDARVWEKIYRNWEPLEYLRDLKSMFDTIEWNLNNAIDACAAALDWVIRKAEFEGC
;
A
#
# COMPACT_ATOMS: atom_id res chain seq x y z
N MET A 1 -47.15 71.03 -49.33
CA MET A 1 -47.15 69.59 -49.67
C MET A 1 -45.82 69.26 -50.32
N TYR A 2 -44.83 68.85 -49.53
CA TYR A 2 -43.55 68.23 -49.93
C TYR A 2 -42.89 67.79 -48.61
N VAL A 3 -42.74 66.48 -48.37
CA VAL A 3 -41.78 65.99 -47.38
C VAL A 3 -41.14 64.70 -47.90
N TYR A 4 -39.82 64.72 -47.80
CA TYR A 4 -38.80 63.78 -48.28
C TYR A 4 -38.95 62.34 -47.75
N ASN A 5 -38.51 61.38 -48.56
CA ASN A 5 -38.43 59.97 -48.24
C ASN A 5 -36.95 59.53 -48.29
N GLU A 6 -36.28 59.48 -47.14
CA GLU A 6 -34.90 58.97 -47.03
C GLU A 6 -34.91 57.46 -46.77
N LYS A 7 -34.44 56.70 -47.77
CA LYS A 7 -34.09 55.28 -47.60
C LYS A 7 -32.69 55.16 -46.99
N LEU A 8 -32.62 54.81 -45.71
CA LEU A 8 -31.42 54.29 -45.07
C LEU A 8 -31.01 52.96 -45.73
N LYS A 9 -29.95 52.99 -46.56
CA LYS A 9 -29.25 51.80 -47.03
C LYS A 9 -28.20 51.40 -46.00
N PHE A 10 -28.43 50.30 -45.29
CA PHE A 10 -27.37 49.62 -44.54
C PHE A 10 -26.37 49.01 -45.55
N SER A 11 -25.18 49.58 -45.64
CA SER A 11 -24.07 48.97 -46.38
C SER A 11 -23.52 47.81 -45.56
N GLY A 12 -23.80 46.58 -46.01
CA GLY A 12 -23.17 45.38 -45.48
C GLY A 12 -21.66 45.46 -45.67
N SER A 13 -20.94 45.67 -44.56
CA SER A 13 -19.50 45.58 -44.51
C SER A 13 -19.08 44.12 -44.72
N LYS A 14 -18.62 43.81 -45.93
CA LYS A 14 -17.92 42.57 -46.29
C LYS A 14 -16.53 42.54 -45.62
N ASN A 15 -16.48 42.61 -44.29
CA ASN A 15 -15.25 42.37 -43.56
C ASN A 15 -14.93 40.88 -43.66
N ALA A 16 -13.96 40.61 -44.52
CA ALA A 16 -13.39 39.33 -44.81
C ALA A 16 -13.09 38.55 -43.52
N GLU A 17 -13.59 37.32 -43.46
CA GLU A 17 -13.06 36.27 -42.62
C GLU A 17 -11.58 36.07 -42.99
N LYS A 18 -10.68 36.85 -42.36
CA LYS A 18 -9.25 36.57 -42.44
C LYS A 18 -9.02 35.30 -41.63
N GLY A 19 -9.07 34.17 -42.32
CA GLY A 19 -8.73 32.88 -41.76
C GLY A 19 -7.36 32.91 -41.09
N LEU A 20 -7.19 32.11 -40.04
CA LEU A 20 -5.94 31.99 -39.31
C LEU A 20 -4.77 31.71 -40.27
N SER A 21 -3.65 32.40 -40.03
CA SER A 21 -2.41 32.14 -40.74
C SER A 21 -1.92 30.71 -40.47
N LYS A 22 -1.04 30.19 -41.35
CA LYS A 22 -0.44 28.86 -41.18
C LYS A 22 0.28 28.70 -39.83
N ILE A 23 0.87 29.78 -39.31
CA ILE A 23 1.53 29.82 -38.01
C ILE A 23 0.50 29.75 -36.87
N GLN A 24 -0.57 30.55 -36.95
CA GLN A 24 -1.64 30.54 -35.95
C GLN A 24 -2.34 29.18 -35.83
N LYS A 25 -2.56 28.49 -36.95
CA LYS A 25 -3.11 27.12 -36.97
C LYS A 25 -2.17 26.11 -36.26
N ARG A 26 -0.85 26.23 -36.46
CA ARG A 26 0.13 25.35 -35.81
C ARG A 26 0.20 25.59 -34.30
N VAL A 27 0.19 26.84 -33.86
CA VAL A 27 0.17 27.20 -32.43
C VAL A 27 -1.09 26.65 -31.77
N LEU A 28 -2.26 26.84 -32.39
CA LEU A 28 -3.53 26.33 -31.86
C LEU A 28 -3.52 24.80 -31.70
N LEU A 29 -2.98 24.05 -32.68
CA LEU A 29 -2.85 22.60 -32.61
C LEU A 29 -1.92 22.13 -31.49
N ILE A 30 -0.80 22.82 -31.28
CA ILE A 30 0.13 22.50 -30.18
C ILE A 30 -0.54 22.75 -28.83
N PHE A 31 -1.23 23.89 -28.67
CA PHE A 31 -1.98 24.18 -27.45
C PHE A 31 -3.06 23.12 -27.21
N MET A 32 -3.90 22.81 -28.20
CA MET A 32 -4.91 21.75 -28.07
C MET A 32 -4.31 20.39 -27.71
N GLY A 33 -3.18 20.01 -28.33
CA GLY A 33 -2.47 18.76 -27.99
C GLY A 33 -1.98 18.73 -26.55
N LEU A 34 -1.42 19.84 -26.06
CA LEU A 34 -1.02 19.98 -24.65
C LEU A 34 -2.21 19.88 -23.71
N THR A 35 -3.32 20.59 -23.97
CA THR A 35 -4.52 20.55 -23.12
C THR A 35 -5.18 19.17 -23.09
N ILE A 36 -5.20 18.45 -24.22
CA ILE A 36 -5.72 17.09 -24.28
C ILE A 36 -4.82 16.14 -23.50
N SER A 37 -3.49 16.27 -23.61
CA SER A 37 -2.56 15.39 -22.87
C SER A 37 -2.58 15.62 -21.35
N THR A 38 -2.72 16.87 -20.90
CA THR A 38 -2.85 17.19 -19.47
C THR A 38 -4.21 16.79 -18.92
N GLY A 39 -5.28 16.92 -19.71
CA GLY A 39 -6.61 16.43 -19.34
C GLY A 39 -6.68 14.90 -19.22
N LEU A 40 -6.00 14.16 -20.09
CA LEU A 40 -5.98 12.69 -20.05
C LEU A 40 -5.24 12.14 -18.82
N PHE A 41 -4.20 12.84 -18.36
CA PHE A 41 -3.44 12.44 -17.16
C PHE A 41 -4.24 12.60 -15.86
N LEU A 42 -5.24 13.49 -15.82
CA LEU A 42 -6.10 13.72 -14.66
C LEU A 42 -7.30 12.74 -14.59
N LEU A 43 -7.51 11.93 -15.62
CA LEU A 43 -8.61 10.96 -15.72
C LEU A 43 -8.17 9.52 -15.49
N LEU A 44 -6.89 9.26 -15.23
CA LEU A 44 -6.46 7.94 -14.77
C LEU A 44 -6.96 7.77 -13.34
N PRO A 45 -7.68 6.68 -13.02
CA PRO A 45 -8.06 6.40 -11.64
C PRO A 45 -6.78 6.38 -10.80
N SER A 46 -6.78 7.12 -9.69
CA SER A 46 -5.72 6.93 -8.70
C SER A 46 -5.86 5.52 -8.18
N VAL A 47 -4.80 4.73 -8.31
CA VAL A 47 -4.66 3.48 -7.57
C VAL A 47 -4.67 3.89 -6.10
N GLU A 48 -5.70 3.47 -5.38
CA GLU A 48 -5.76 3.60 -3.92
C GLU A 48 -4.93 2.44 -3.36
N GLY A 49 -3.99 2.72 -2.45
CA GLY A 49 -3.32 1.69 -1.68
C GLY A 49 -4.26 1.13 -0.62
N TRP A 50 -3.78 0.14 0.15
CA TRP A 50 -4.60 -0.61 1.11
C TRP A 50 -5.44 0.31 2.01
N LYS A 51 -6.77 0.30 1.83
CA LYS A 51 -7.67 1.03 2.75
C LYS A 51 -7.69 0.36 4.12
N ASN A 52 -6.85 0.86 5.01
CA ASN A 52 -6.82 0.43 6.39
C ASN A 52 -8.02 1.01 7.14
N GLY A 53 -8.99 0.16 7.51
CA GLY A 53 -9.94 0.28 8.65
C GLY A 53 -10.61 1.63 9.03
N GLY A 54 -10.42 2.69 8.25
CA GLY A 54 -10.70 4.09 8.60
C GLY A 54 -9.44 4.94 8.84
N THR A 55 -9.38 6.13 8.25
CA THR A 55 -8.43 7.17 8.67
C THR A 55 -8.89 7.75 10.02
N PRO A 56 -8.05 7.79 11.07
CA PRO A 56 -8.45 8.42 12.33
C PRO A 56 -8.75 9.90 12.11
N THR A 57 -10.01 10.30 12.28
CA THR A 57 -10.39 11.70 12.41
C THR A 57 -9.96 12.19 13.79
N GLY A 58 -8.76 12.75 13.91
CA GLY A 58 -8.25 13.28 15.19
C GLY A 58 -6.74 13.18 15.41
N GLY A 59 -6.01 12.57 14.46
CA GLY A 59 -4.56 12.44 14.53
C GLY A 59 -4.08 11.35 15.51
N TRP A 60 -2.77 11.29 15.72
CA TRP A 60 -2.05 10.30 16.52
C TRP A 60 -2.73 9.93 17.86
N ALA A 61 -3.18 10.92 18.63
CA ALA A 61 -3.74 10.71 19.97
C ALA A 61 -5.04 9.89 19.95
N THR A 62 -5.85 10.02 18.90
CA THR A 62 -7.15 9.34 18.76
C THR A 62 -7.06 7.98 18.05
N TYR A 63 -5.91 7.65 17.46
CA TYR A 63 -5.75 6.43 16.66
C TYR A 63 -5.92 5.17 17.52
N PHE A 64 -5.39 5.17 18.74
CA PHE A 64 -5.45 4.01 19.65
C PHE A 64 -6.72 3.95 20.47
N GLU A 65 -7.49 5.03 20.55
CA GLU A 65 -8.75 5.05 21.30
C GLU A 65 -9.88 4.36 20.54
N ASN A 66 -9.79 4.28 19.20
CA ASN A 66 -10.78 3.65 18.33
C ASN A 66 -10.25 2.44 17.54
N LEU A 67 -9.02 1.97 17.83
CA LEU A 67 -8.38 0.80 17.22
C LEU A 67 -8.70 0.65 15.72
N HIS A 68 -8.33 1.66 14.92
CA HIS A 68 -8.38 1.57 13.46
C HIS A 68 -7.21 0.72 12.95
N PHE A 69 -7.13 -0.50 13.44
CA PHE A 69 -6.14 -1.48 13.05
C PHE A 69 -6.49 -1.93 11.62
N GLY A 70 -5.54 -1.84 10.71
CA GLY A 70 -5.66 -2.31 9.34
C GLY A 70 -4.79 -3.54 9.08
N THR A 71 -4.87 -4.07 7.86
CA THR A 71 -4.00 -5.18 7.44
C THR A 71 -2.52 -4.83 7.55
N HIS A 72 -2.11 -3.60 7.24
CA HIS A 72 -0.71 -3.19 7.43
C HIS A 72 -0.30 -3.15 8.90
N ASP A 73 -1.15 -2.65 9.79
CA ASP A 73 -0.89 -2.69 11.24
C ASP A 73 -0.74 -4.14 11.72
N TRP A 74 -1.55 -5.05 11.18
CA TRP A 74 -1.47 -6.47 11.48
C TRP A 74 -0.13 -7.07 11.05
N ILE A 75 0.30 -6.87 9.80
CA ILE A 75 1.61 -7.32 9.32
C ILE A 75 2.72 -6.71 10.19
N ALA A 76 2.62 -5.42 10.48
CA ALA A 76 3.61 -4.67 11.23
C ALA A 76 3.75 -5.17 12.68
N ASP A 77 2.64 -5.44 13.37
CA ASP A 77 2.61 -5.98 14.73
C ASP A 77 3.18 -7.39 14.79
N PHE A 78 2.83 -8.26 13.83
CA PHE A 78 3.38 -9.61 13.78
C PHE A 78 4.86 -9.63 13.39
N ALA A 79 5.31 -8.72 12.52
CA ALA A 79 6.73 -8.54 12.22
C ALA A 79 7.52 -8.15 13.47
N LEU A 80 7.00 -7.23 14.30
CA LEU A 80 7.64 -6.91 15.58
C LEU A 80 7.71 -8.10 16.52
N LYS A 81 6.60 -8.85 16.67
CA LYS A 81 6.58 -10.07 17.50
C LYS A 81 7.57 -11.12 17.01
N GLU A 82 7.85 -11.16 15.71
CA GLU A 82 8.81 -12.10 15.17
C GLU A 82 10.25 -11.72 15.51
N ILE A 83 10.59 -10.44 15.41
CA ILE A 83 11.91 -9.96 15.86
C ILE A 83 12.05 -10.15 17.37
N GLU A 84 10.99 -9.90 18.16
CA GLU A 84 10.97 -10.13 19.61
C GLU A 84 11.32 -11.59 19.99
N LYS A 85 10.86 -12.57 19.20
CA LYS A 85 11.15 -13.99 19.45
C LYS A 85 12.58 -14.39 19.06
N ASN A 86 13.06 -13.89 17.92
CA ASN A 86 14.25 -14.43 17.25
C ASN A 86 15.53 -13.65 17.54
N ASP A 87 15.43 -12.38 17.89
CA ASP A 87 16.59 -11.50 17.80
C ASP A 87 17.24 -11.17 19.15
N ILE A 88 18.49 -11.58 19.27
CA ILE A 88 19.43 -11.21 20.34
C ILE A 88 19.63 -9.68 20.37
N LEU A 89 19.45 -8.97 19.25
CA LEU A 89 19.56 -7.50 19.23
C LEU A 89 18.33 -6.79 19.79
N PHE A 90 17.13 -7.31 19.56
CA PHE A 90 15.92 -6.86 20.26
C PHE A 90 16.09 -6.96 21.78
N GLN A 91 16.72 -8.05 22.25
CA GLN A 91 17.09 -8.23 23.65
C GLN A 91 18.30 -7.38 24.10
N ARG A 92 19.24 -7.03 23.20
CA ARG A 92 20.41 -6.18 23.55
C ARG A 92 20.05 -4.72 23.73
N TRP A 93 19.12 -4.19 22.94
CA TRP A 93 18.57 -2.85 23.15
C TRP A 93 17.76 -2.73 24.44
N ASP A 94 17.39 -3.87 25.04
CA ASP A 94 16.74 -3.95 26.35
C ASP A 94 17.73 -3.88 27.53
N TYR A 95 19.03 -4.17 27.32
CA TYR A 95 19.90 -4.56 28.45
C TYR A 95 21.15 -3.72 28.72
N ASN A 96 21.70 -2.95 27.77
CA ASN A 96 23.11 -2.57 27.90
C ASN A 96 23.49 -1.20 28.47
N ASP A 97 22.65 -0.15 28.57
CA ASP A 97 23.17 1.16 29.04
C ASP A 97 22.17 2.09 29.74
N GLY A 98 21.06 1.56 30.28
CA GLY A 98 20.03 2.39 30.92
C GLY A 98 19.23 3.27 29.94
N HIS A 99 19.32 2.98 28.65
CA HIS A 99 18.44 3.50 27.61
C HIS A 99 17.17 2.64 27.55
N ASP A 100 16.01 3.29 27.54
CA ASP A 100 14.72 2.63 27.32
C ASP A 100 14.77 1.84 25.99
N ASN A 101 14.46 0.54 26.06
CA ASN A 101 14.19 -0.33 24.91
C ASN A 101 13.52 0.46 23.78
N PHE A 102 14.10 0.49 22.57
CA PHE A 102 13.53 1.24 21.45
C PHE A 102 12.10 0.87 21.14
N TRP A 103 11.67 -0.36 21.42
CA TRP A 103 10.28 -0.73 21.26
C TRP A 103 9.48 -0.47 22.53
N SER A 104 9.61 0.74 23.08
CA SER A 104 8.70 1.22 24.12
C SER A 104 7.27 1.25 23.59
N GLU A 105 6.29 1.15 24.47
CA GLU A 105 4.87 1.19 24.10
C GLU A 105 4.51 2.43 23.25
N ALA A 106 5.13 3.58 23.53
CA ALA A 106 4.94 4.78 22.72
C ALA A 106 5.45 4.60 21.29
N ARG A 107 6.65 4.04 21.12
CA ARG A 107 7.29 3.85 19.80
C ARG A 107 6.64 2.73 18.98
N LYS A 108 6.22 1.63 19.62
CA LYS A 108 5.41 0.58 18.98
C LYS A 108 4.13 1.17 18.39
N LYS A 109 3.44 1.99 19.17
CA LYS A 109 2.28 2.74 18.68
C LYS A 109 2.69 3.61 17.47
N ILE A 110 3.82 4.34 17.52
CA ILE A 110 4.19 5.31 16.45
C ILE A 110 4.41 4.57 15.14
N TYR A 111 5.13 3.47 15.25
CA TYR A 111 5.37 2.56 14.17
C TYR A 111 4.06 2.03 13.54
N LEU A 112 3.12 1.52 14.33
CA LEU A 112 1.83 1.04 13.81
C LEU A 112 1.04 2.16 13.12
N TYR A 113 0.85 3.30 13.79
CA TYR A 113 0.17 4.46 13.20
C TYR A 113 0.81 4.93 11.90
N ALA A 114 2.13 4.87 11.79
CA ALA A 114 2.84 5.33 10.62
C ALA A 114 2.72 4.38 9.43
N THR A 115 2.26 3.14 9.62
CA THR A 115 1.90 2.25 8.51
C THR A 115 0.82 2.86 7.61
N GLN A 116 0.06 3.83 8.10
CA GLN A 116 -0.95 4.56 7.34
C GLN A 116 -0.38 5.69 6.47
N GLY A 117 0.89 6.06 6.68
CA GLY A 117 1.52 7.24 6.12
C GLY A 117 1.56 7.28 4.58
N PRO A 118 1.95 6.19 3.91
CA PRO A 118 2.03 6.20 2.45
C PRO A 118 0.68 6.38 1.75
N ASP A 119 -0.43 6.08 2.42
CA ASP A 119 -1.78 6.30 1.90
C ASP A 119 -2.38 7.66 2.23
N SER A 120 -1.87 8.36 3.24
CA SER A 120 -2.56 9.53 3.76
C SER A 120 -1.65 10.61 4.34
N LYS A 121 -1.81 11.86 3.84
CA LYS A 121 -1.14 13.06 4.40
C LYS A 121 -1.68 13.45 5.76
N ALA A 122 -2.81 12.88 6.19
CA ALA A 122 -3.37 13.10 7.51
C ALA A 122 -2.52 12.43 8.60
N ILE A 123 -1.68 11.48 8.21
CA ILE A 123 -0.74 10.80 9.09
C ILE A 123 0.49 11.68 9.24
N TYR A 124 0.78 12.09 10.48
CA TYR A 124 1.95 12.88 10.78
C TYR A 124 2.41 12.66 12.21
N TYR A 125 3.71 12.82 12.42
CA TYR A 125 4.32 12.84 13.74
C TYR A 125 5.03 14.18 13.95
N ARG A 126 4.90 14.75 15.15
CA ARG A 126 5.48 16.05 15.49
C ARG A 126 6.50 15.88 16.60
N SER A 127 7.72 16.34 16.37
CA SER A 127 8.76 16.46 17.38
C SER A 127 9.21 17.91 17.48
N GLY A 128 8.85 18.56 18.58
CA GLY A 128 9.02 20.00 18.78
C GLY A 128 8.36 20.83 17.66
N LEU A 129 9.17 21.58 16.91
CA LEU A 129 8.73 22.41 15.79
C LEU A 129 8.71 21.67 14.44
N LYS A 130 9.29 20.47 14.36
CA LYS A 130 9.34 19.68 13.12
C LYS A 130 8.07 18.83 12.99
N ILE A 131 7.58 18.71 11.76
CA ILE A 131 6.43 17.85 11.41
C ILE A 131 6.90 16.89 10.32
N PHE A 132 6.76 15.59 10.58
CA PHE A 132 7.01 14.50 9.65
C PHE A 132 5.66 13.98 9.17
N ARG A 133 5.46 13.87 7.86
CA ARG A 133 4.18 13.46 7.27
C ARG A 133 4.31 12.14 6.55
N GLY A 134 3.18 11.46 6.40
CA GLY A 134 3.01 10.39 5.42
C GLY A 134 3.23 10.89 4.00
N GLU A 135 3.79 10.04 3.15
CA GLU A 135 4.09 10.37 1.75
C GLU A 135 2.81 10.59 0.92
N CYS A 136 1.72 9.88 1.23
CA CYS A 136 0.43 9.92 0.49
C CYS A 136 0.64 9.80 -1.02
N ASP A 137 1.38 8.78 -1.41
CA ASP A 137 1.81 8.52 -2.76
C ASP A 137 1.24 7.19 -3.26
N THR A 138 -0.07 7.01 -3.11
CA THR A 138 -0.83 5.78 -3.42
C THR A 138 -0.52 5.17 -4.80
N GLY A 139 -0.10 6.00 -5.77
CA GLY A 139 0.35 5.55 -7.08
C GLY A 139 1.75 4.91 -7.12
N LEU A 140 2.50 4.82 -6.03
CA LEU A 140 3.88 4.33 -5.94
C LEU A 140 4.03 3.06 -5.09
N HIS A 141 2.90 2.39 -4.78
CA HIS A 141 2.82 1.22 -3.89
C HIS A 141 3.09 -0.12 -4.59
N HIS A 142 3.57 -0.08 -5.83
CA HIS A 142 3.61 -1.24 -6.70
C HIS A 142 5.03 -1.69 -7.09
N VAL A 143 5.15 -2.98 -7.40
CA VAL A 143 6.26 -3.56 -8.15
C VAL A 143 5.67 -4.32 -9.33
N TYR A 144 5.52 -3.63 -10.46
CA TYR A 144 4.88 -4.25 -11.62
C TYR A 144 5.83 -5.18 -12.35
N PHE A 145 5.35 -6.36 -12.68
CA PHE A 145 5.98 -7.23 -13.66
C PHE A 145 5.43 -6.95 -15.06
N ASP A 146 6.21 -7.29 -16.09
CA ASP A 146 5.73 -7.32 -17.47
C ASP A 146 4.54 -8.30 -17.62
N SER A 147 3.82 -8.23 -18.75
CA SER A 147 2.65 -9.07 -19.00
C SER A 147 2.95 -10.57 -19.02
N LEU A 148 4.22 -10.95 -19.21
CA LEU A 148 4.68 -12.34 -19.15
C LEU A 148 5.13 -12.74 -17.74
N ARG A 149 5.07 -11.81 -16.78
CA ARG A 149 5.57 -11.92 -15.41
C ARG A 149 7.06 -12.30 -15.35
N ARG A 150 7.86 -11.98 -16.37
CA ARG A 150 9.26 -12.42 -16.48
C ARG A 150 10.26 -11.37 -16.04
N ARG A 151 9.89 -10.10 -16.10
CA ARG A 151 10.77 -8.98 -15.74
C ARG A 151 10.00 -7.95 -14.94
N VAL A 152 10.65 -7.38 -13.94
CA VAL A 152 10.14 -6.23 -13.23
C VAL A 152 10.22 -5.00 -14.13
N SER A 153 9.09 -4.36 -14.35
CA SER A 153 8.92 -3.16 -15.17
C SER A 153 8.96 -1.86 -14.35
N LYS A 154 8.57 -1.93 -13.06
CA LYS A 154 8.61 -0.82 -12.11
C LYS A 154 8.89 -1.32 -10.70
N ARG A 155 9.57 -0.50 -9.89
CA ARG A 155 10.11 -0.86 -8.56
C ARG A 155 9.81 0.26 -7.55
N ASP A 156 8.63 0.85 -7.65
CA ASP A 156 8.28 2.09 -6.95
C ASP A 156 8.23 1.82 -5.44
N ALA A 157 7.52 0.76 -5.01
CA ALA A 157 7.46 0.36 -3.61
C ALA A 157 8.84 -0.01 -3.03
N SER A 158 9.68 -0.73 -3.80
CA SER A 158 11.05 -1.07 -3.35
C SER A 158 11.91 0.16 -3.11
N THR A 159 11.78 1.16 -3.98
CA THR A 159 12.52 2.43 -3.84
C THR A 159 12.03 3.19 -2.61
N ARG A 160 10.71 3.23 -2.38
CA ARG A 160 10.14 3.91 -1.23
C ARG A 160 10.45 3.24 0.10
N ALA A 161 10.39 1.90 0.17
CA ALA A 161 10.80 1.15 1.35
C ALA A 161 12.28 1.45 1.72
N ASP A 162 13.17 1.50 0.73
CA ASP A 162 14.58 1.84 0.94
C ASP A 162 14.78 3.29 1.41
N ASP A 163 14.06 4.25 0.82
CA ASP A 163 14.09 5.64 1.26
C ASP A 163 13.63 5.78 2.72
N MET A 164 12.56 5.08 3.12
CA MET A 164 12.08 5.10 4.52
C MET A 164 13.08 4.44 5.46
N ALA A 165 13.69 3.31 5.05
CA ALA A 165 14.74 2.63 5.80
C ALA A 165 15.94 3.54 6.05
N LYS A 166 16.42 4.24 5.02
CA LYS A 166 17.54 5.20 5.12
C LYS A 166 17.22 6.35 6.07
N LYS A 167 16.01 6.92 5.98
CA LYS A 167 15.53 7.95 6.93
C LYS A 167 15.53 7.40 8.36
N ALA A 168 15.01 6.19 8.58
CA ALA A 168 14.99 5.56 9.89
C ALA A 168 16.40 5.40 10.46
N VAL A 169 17.36 4.85 9.70
CA VAL A 169 18.78 4.74 10.11
C VAL A 169 19.34 6.12 10.49
N GLU A 170 19.10 7.15 9.68
CA GLU A 170 19.57 8.51 9.97
C GLU A 170 19.06 9.03 11.33
N PHE A 171 17.78 8.80 11.66
CA PHE A 171 17.19 9.22 12.92
C PHE A 171 17.61 8.34 14.11
N LEU A 172 17.81 7.04 13.90
CA LEU A 172 18.40 6.14 14.90
C LEU A 172 19.80 6.62 15.31
N ASN A 173 20.65 6.94 14.34
CA ASN A 173 22.01 7.42 14.60
C ASN A 173 22.05 8.77 15.34
N LYS A 174 20.94 9.52 15.37
CA LYS A 174 20.79 10.78 16.12
C LYS A 174 20.13 10.60 17.49
N GLY A 175 19.74 9.37 17.86
CA GLY A 175 18.95 9.10 19.06
C GLY A 175 17.50 9.60 18.98
N GLU A 176 17.02 9.98 17.78
CA GLU A 176 15.67 10.48 17.53
C GLU A 176 14.69 9.30 17.32
N TYR A 177 14.60 8.41 18.31
CA TYR A 177 13.96 7.10 18.19
C TYR A 177 12.48 7.11 17.81
N GLU A 178 11.70 8.08 18.28
CA GLU A 178 10.29 8.20 17.94
C GLU A 178 10.09 8.55 16.45
N ILE A 179 10.99 9.35 15.88
CA ILE A 179 10.96 9.70 14.45
C ILE A 179 11.42 8.50 13.62
N ALA A 180 12.41 7.76 14.08
CA ALA A 180 12.82 6.52 13.43
C ALA A 180 11.66 5.50 13.38
N ALA A 181 10.95 5.29 14.48
CA ALA A 181 9.76 4.41 14.52
C ALA A 181 8.70 4.83 13.49
N PHE A 182 8.49 6.15 13.31
CA PHE A 182 7.57 6.67 12.30
C PHE A 182 8.00 6.29 10.87
N PHE A 183 9.29 6.38 10.55
CA PHE A 183 9.76 5.96 9.22
C PHE A 183 9.78 4.43 9.04
N LEU A 184 10.06 3.67 10.10
CA LEU A 184 9.96 2.21 10.06
C LEU A 184 8.53 1.73 9.76
N GLY A 185 7.51 2.39 10.30
CA GLY A 185 6.11 2.05 9.99
C GLY A 185 5.77 2.26 8.51
N GLN A 186 6.22 3.39 7.94
CA GLN A 186 6.07 3.66 6.50
C GLN A 186 6.86 2.67 5.63
N MET A 187 8.06 2.25 6.05
CA MET A 187 8.83 1.21 5.35
C MET A 187 8.05 -0.10 5.27
N VAL A 188 7.48 -0.53 6.41
CA VAL A 188 6.72 -1.79 6.52
C VAL A 188 5.45 -1.75 5.69
N HIS A 189 4.80 -0.59 5.56
CA HIS A 189 3.68 -0.42 4.63
C HIS A 189 4.07 -0.81 3.20
N TYR A 190 5.11 -0.18 2.63
CA TYR A 190 5.54 -0.45 1.25
C TYR A 190 5.99 -1.89 1.01
N ILE A 191 6.53 -2.55 2.04
CA ILE A 191 6.86 -3.98 1.96
C ILE A 191 5.56 -4.79 1.99
N GLY A 192 4.67 -4.51 2.95
CA GLY A 192 3.39 -5.19 3.14
C GLY A 192 2.47 -5.15 1.91
N ASP A 193 2.46 -4.05 1.15
CA ASP A 193 1.72 -3.93 -0.10
C ASP A 193 2.03 -5.08 -1.07
N LEU A 194 3.27 -5.55 -1.10
CA LEU A 194 3.67 -6.56 -2.08
C LEU A 194 3.19 -7.97 -1.76
N SER A 195 2.58 -8.16 -0.59
CA SER A 195 1.77 -9.35 -0.28
C SER A 195 0.43 -9.36 -1.03
N ASN A 196 -0.05 -8.21 -1.47
CA ASN A 196 -1.23 -8.08 -2.30
C ASN A 196 -0.84 -8.16 -3.78
N PHE A 197 -1.25 -9.24 -4.44
CA PHE A 197 -0.89 -9.49 -5.83
C PHE A 197 -1.39 -8.42 -6.81
N MET A 198 -2.40 -7.61 -6.43
CA MET A 198 -2.90 -6.49 -7.23
C MET A 198 -1.81 -5.41 -7.42
N HIS A 199 -0.92 -5.23 -6.43
CA HIS A 199 0.22 -4.32 -6.52
C HIS A 199 1.34 -4.82 -7.45
N LEU A 200 1.20 -6.02 -8.02
CA LEU A 200 2.17 -6.63 -8.93
C LEU A 200 1.71 -6.58 -10.40
N LEU A 201 0.43 -6.29 -10.63
CA LEU A 201 -0.20 -6.36 -11.95
C LEU A 201 -1.00 -5.10 -12.26
N LYS A 202 -0.50 -4.30 -13.20
CA LYS A 202 -1.16 -3.08 -13.66
C LYS A 202 -2.61 -3.27 -14.18
N SER A 203 -2.95 -4.46 -14.68
CA SER A 203 -4.27 -4.74 -15.25
C SER A 203 -5.40 -4.87 -14.21
N CYS A 204 -5.05 -4.92 -12.92
CA CYS A 204 -5.95 -5.38 -11.86
C CYS A 204 -6.53 -4.25 -11.00
N GLU A 205 -6.27 -2.98 -11.36
CA GLU A 205 -6.62 -1.78 -10.57
C GLU A 205 -8.12 -1.64 -10.25
N HIS A 206 -9.02 -2.09 -11.13
CA HIS A 206 -10.47 -1.87 -10.98
C HIS A 206 -11.17 -2.74 -9.91
N LYS A 207 -10.52 -3.81 -9.44
CA LYS A 207 -11.03 -4.71 -8.38
C LYS A 207 -10.10 -4.73 -7.16
N HIS A 208 -9.19 -3.76 -7.09
CA HIS A 208 -8.20 -3.60 -6.05
C HIS A 208 -8.90 -3.46 -4.69
N ASN A 209 -9.70 -2.40 -4.50
CA ASN A 209 -10.40 -2.11 -3.24
C ASN A 209 -11.21 -3.29 -2.66
N THR A 210 -11.91 -4.07 -3.49
CA THR A 210 -12.75 -5.18 -3.00
C THR A 210 -11.91 -6.29 -2.36
N TYR A 211 -10.76 -6.63 -2.97
CA TYR A 211 -9.84 -7.61 -2.39
C TYR A 211 -9.28 -7.10 -1.06
N GLU A 212 -8.88 -5.83 -1.03
CA GLU A 212 -8.30 -5.18 0.14
C GLU A 212 -9.26 -5.10 1.32
N GLU A 213 -10.48 -4.62 1.08
CA GLU A 213 -11.54 -4.55 2.10
C GLU A 213 -11.85 -5.93 2.68
N ARG A 214 -11.78 -6.98 1.85
CA ARG A 214 -12.03 -8.35 2.27
C ARG A 214 -10.90 -8.88 3.15
N VAL A 215 -9.64 -8.74 2.75
CA VAL A 215 -8.49 -9.13 3.58
C VAL A 215 -8.51 -8.36 4.90
N ASN A 216 -8.77 -7.04 4.83
CA ASN A 216 -8.86 -6.17 6.00
C ASN A 216 -9.97 -6.60 6.98
N LYS A 217 -11.10 -7.12 6.48
CA LYS A 217 -12.14 -7.70 7.35
C LYS A 217 -11.57 -8.87 8.16
N PHE A 218 -10.93 -9.83 7.50
CA PHE A 218 -10.41 -11.03 8.17
C PHE A 218 -9.25 -10.73 9.15
N THR A 219 -8.35 -9.81 8.80
CA THR A 219 -7.26 -9.45 9.72
C THR A 219 -7.70 -8.64 10.93
N ASN A 220 -8.91 -8.07 10.91
CA ASN A 220 -9.48 -7.30 12.02
C ASN A 220 -10.54 -8.04 12.84
N GLU A 221 -10.92 -9.26 12.47
CA GLU A 221 -11.85 -10.07 13.26
C GLU A 221 -11.21 -10.53 14.59
N GLU A 222 -12.03 -10.64 15.65
CA GLU A 222 -11.56 -11.08 16.98
C GLU A 222 -10.92 -12.48 16.92
N ASN A 223 -11.43 -13.33 16.05
CA ASN A 223 -10.98 -14.70 15.84
C ASN A 223 -10.09 -14.85 14.59
N ARG A 224 -9.40 -13.79 14.16
CA ARG A 224 -8.47 -13.79 13.01
C ARG A 224 -7.46 -14.95 12.98
N GLN A 225 -7.06 -15.48 14.15
CA GLN A 225 -6.16 -16.65 14.22
C GLN A 225 -6.81 -17.95 13.71
N ASP A 226 -8.13 -17.99 13.61
CA ASP A 226 -8.87 -19.09 12.98
C ASP A 226 -8.77 -19.04 11.44
N PHE A 227 -8.50 -17.86 10.89
CA PHE A 227 -8.41 -17.60 9.45
C PHE A 227 -6.98 -17.55 8.92
N PHE A 228 -6.08 -16.94 9.69
CA PHE A 228 -4.67 -16.81 9.34
C PHE A 228 -3.80 -17.40 10.44
N LYS A 229 -3.14 -18.51 10.11
CA LYS A 229 -2.05 -19.04 10.92
C LYS A 229 -0.79 -18.25 10.63
N VAL A 230 -0.25 -17.61 11.65
CA VAL A 230 1.05 -16.97 11.55
C VAL A 230 2.13 -18.04 11.70
N GLU A 231 2.69 -18.43 10.56
CA GLU A 231 3.82 -19.35 10.44
C GLU A 231 4.99 -18.54 9.89
N SER A 232 5.77 -17.95 10.80
CA SER A 232 6.93 -17.15 10.49
C SER A 232 8.21 -17.97 10.67
N GLY A 233 9.16 -17.77 9.76
CA GLY A 233 10.44 -18.46 9.77
C GLY A 233 11.50 -17.62 9.09
N ILE A 234 12.12 -16.70 9.84
CA ILE A 234 13.25 -15.92 9.33
C ILE A 234 14.45 -16.84 9.14
N ASP A 235 14.64 -17.35 7.92
CA ASP A 235 15.86 -18.06 7.52
C ASP A 235 16.99 -17.03 7.34
N GLU A 236 17.64 -16.58 8.43
CA GLU A 236 18.94 -15.83 8.53
C GLU A 236 19.33 -14.82 7.43
N LEU A 237 18.39 -14.34 6.61
CA LEU A 237 18.69 -13.54 5.43
C LEU A 237 18.65 -12.07 5.81
N LEU A 238 19.84 -11.51 6.03
CA LEU A 238 20.07 -10.08 6.12
C LEU A 238 19.79 -9.43 4.75
N LEU A 239 18.52 -9.16 4.47
CA LEU A 239 18.10 -8.52 3.23
C LEU A 239 17.93 -7.01 3.46
N LEU A 240 18.59 -6.22 2.61
CA LEU A 240 18.33 -4.80 2.44
C LEU A 240 16.83 -4.60 2.16
N SER A 241 16.18 -3.58 2.73
CA SER A 241 14.75 -3.31 2.52
C SER A 241 14.35 -3.35 1.05
N TYR A 242 15.11 -2.71 0.16
CA TYR A 242 14.93 -2.81 -1.30
C TYR A 242 14.88 -4.25 -1.82
N CYS A 243 15.81 -5.11 -1.40
CA CYS A 243 15.90 -6.51 -1.82
C CYS A 243 14.74 -7.32 -1.24
N THR A 244 14.39 -7.10 0.02
CA THR A 244 13.27 -7.76 0.69
C THR A 244 11.95 -7.47 -0.02
N THR A 245 11.72 -6.20 -0.37
CA THR A 245 10.55 -5.76 -1.14
C THR A 245 10.49 -6.49 -2.49
N GLN A 246 11.61 -6.65 -3.19
CA GLN A 246 11.63 -7.37 -4.48
C GLN A 246 11.43 -8.87 -4.35
N TYR A 247 12.07 -9.47 -3.35
CA TYR A 247 11.91 -10.88 -3.06
C TYR A 247 10.44 -11.22 -2.76
N LEU A 248 9.78 -10.43 -1.91
CA LEU A 248 8.37 -10.60 -1.60
C LEU A 248 7.50 -10.45 -2.86
N ALA A 249 7.74 -9.43 -3.69
CA ALA A 249 7.03 -9.30 -4.97
C ALA A 249 7.22 -10.50 -5.90
N GLU A 250 8.43 -11.04 -6.01
CA GLU A 250 8.71 -12.22 -6.84
C GLU A 250 8.01 -13.47 -6.29
N GLU A 251 8.03 -13.66 -4.97
CA GLU A 251 7.39 -14.79 -4.29
C GLU A 251 5.86 -14.73 -4.38
N THR A 252 5.26 -13.58 -4.12
CA THR A 252 3.83 -13.37 -4.32
C THR A 252 3.46 -13.56 -5.79
N ALA A 253 4.24 -13.04 -6.74
CA ALA A 253 4.00 -13.30 -8.16
C ALA A 253 4.11 -14.80 -8.52
N ARG A 254 5.04 -15.53 -7.89
CA ARG A 254 5.27 -16.96 -8.13
C ARG A 254 4.10 -17.82 -7.66
N GLN A 255 3.58 -17.60 -6.46
CA GLN A 255 2.42 -18.37 -5.99
C GLN A 255 1.16 -18.05 -6.80
N ASN A 256 0.99 -16.79 -7.16
CA ASN A 256 -0.12 -16.35 -8.01
C ASN A 256 0.03 -16.75 -9.50
N ARG A 257 1.12 -17.44 -9.92
CA ARG A 257 1.21 -18.08 -11.24
C ARG A 257 0.50 -19.43 -11.31
N PHE A 258 0.39 -20.13 -10.18
CA PHE A 258 -0.30 -21.42 -10.11
C PHE A 258 -1.81 -21.24 -9.89
N ALA A 259 -2.24 -20.07 -9.39
CA ALA A 259 -3.63 -19.63 -9.51
C ALA A 259 -3.91 -19.33 -10.99
N HIS A 260 -4.45 -20.32 -11.70
CA HIS A 260 -4.60 -20.31 -13.16
C HIS A 260 -5.55 -19.25 -13.72
N THR A 261 -6.07 -18.36 -12.88
CA THR A 261 -6.99 -17.31 -13.28
C THR A 261 -7.00 -16.25 -12.18
N THR A 262 -6.57 -15.06 -12.52
CA THR A 262 -7.08 -13.85 -11.85
C THR A 262 -8.62 -13.87 -11.84
N GLU A 263 -9.28 -14.44 -12.86
CA GLU A 263 -10.73 -14.71 -12.89
C GLU A 263 -11.26 -15.54 -11.70
N ILE A 264 -10.67 -16.68 -11.29
CA ILE A 264 -11.15 -17.45 -10.11
C ILE A 264 -11.04 -16.63 -8.81
N HIS A 265 -9.97 -15.84 -8.62
CA HIS A 265 -9.90 -14.95 -7.46
C HIS A 265 -10.98 -13.86 -7.51
N TYR A 266 -11.35 -13.40 -8.71
CA TYR A 266 -12.44 -12.44 -8.89
C TYR A 266 -13.83 -13.05 -8.71
N ASP A 267 -14.09 -14.21 -9.28
CA ASP A 267 -15.38 -14.92 -9.20
C ASP A 267 -15.67 -15.36 -7.77
N ALA A 268 -14.64 -15.75 -7.01
CA ALA A 268 -14.75 -16.06 -5.57
C ALA A 268 -15.07 -14.84 -4.69
N VAL A 269 -14.66 -13.63 -5.12
CA VAL A 269 -14.99 -12.37 -4.44
C VAL A 269 -16.40 -11.92 -4.79
N GLU A 270 -16.78 -12.00 -6.06
CA GLU A 270 -18.11 -11.63 -6.57
C GLU A 270 -19.22 -12.61 -6.10
N PHE A 271 -18.88 -13.89 -5.90
CA PHE A 271 -19.81 -14.88 -5.35
C PHE A 271 -20.12 -14.63 -3.87
N ASP A 272 -19.15 -14.22 -3.05
CA ASP A 272 -19.36 -13.95 -1.63
C ASP A 272 -20.27 -12.72 -1.40
N GLU A 273 -20.18 -11.69 -2.24
CA GLU A 273 -21.10 -10.55 -2.15
C GLU A 273 -22.57 -10.94 -2.36
N ASN A 274 -22.82 -11.97 -3.17
CA ASN A 274 -24.16 -12.50 -3.41
C ASN A 274 -24.63 -13.48 -2.31
N TYR A 275 -23.72 -14.00 -1.47
CA TYR A 275 -24.00 -15.00 -0.43
C TYR A 275 -23.69 -14.54 1.00
N LYS A 276 -23.27 -13.28 1.18
CA LYS A 276 -22.88 -12.62 2.45
C LYS A 276 -23.86 -12.84 3.61
N ASP A 277 -25.14 -12.99 3.33
CA ASP A 277 -26.19 -13.13 4.34
C ASP A 277 -26.50 -14.60 4.72
N THR A 278 -25.90 -15.58 4.03
CA THR A 278 -26.31 -16.99 4.13
C THR A 278 -25.29 -17.94 4.74
N ILE A 279 -24.01 -17.56 4.83
CA ILE A 279 -22.98 -18.44 5.40
C ILE A 279 -22.44 -17.82 6.69
N ASP A 280 -23.03 -18.23 7.82
CA ASP A 280 -22.54 -17.96 9.17
C ASP A 280 -21.05 -18.35 9.27
N ALA A 281 -20.22 -17.53 9.93
CA ALA A 281 -18.81 -17.82 10.19
C ALA A 281 -18.58 -19.20 10.85
N ARG A 282 -19.57 -19.72 11.60
CA ARG A 282 -19.57 -21.07 12.19
C ARG A 282 -19.86 -22.19 11.19
N VAL A 283 -20.62 -21.90 10.13
CA VAL A 283 -20.82 -22.82 9.00
C VAL A 283 -19.53 -22.90 8.18
N TRP A 284 -18.84 -21.77 8.01
CA TRP A 284 -17.51 -21.70 7.41
C TRP A 284 -16.47 -22.57 8.14
N GLU A 285 -16.36 -22.45 9.47
CA GLU A 285 -15.42 -23.25 10.27
C GLU A 285 -15.66 -24.76 10.15
N LYS A 286 -16.94 -25.18 10.13
CA LYS A 286 -17.35 -26.57 9.96
C LYS A 286 -17.08 -27.13 8.55
N ILE A 287 -17.21 -26.29 7.53
CA ILE A 287 -16.96 -26.67 6.13
C ILE A 287 -15.45 -26.75 5.84
N TYR A 288 -14.65 -25.82 6.38
CA TYR A 288 -13.22 -25.70 6.05
C TYR A 288 -12.35 -26.82 6.65
N ARG A 289 -12.68 -27.32 7.86
CA ARG A 289 -11.80 -28.27 8.58
C ARG A 289 -12.10 -29.76 8.32
N ASN A 290 -13.26 -30.13 7.75
CA ASN A 290 -13.74 -31.52 7.83
C ASN A 290 -14.15 -32.22 6.50
N TRP A 291 -14.02 -31.65 5.30
CA TRP A 291 -14.68 -32.23 4.10
C TRP A 291 -13.84 -32.37 2.82
N GLU A 292 -14.15 -33.42 2.03
CA GLU A 292 -13.77 -33.56 0.62
C GLU A 292 -14.56 -32.52 -0.22
N PRO A 293 -13.92 -31.59 -0.94
CA PRO A 293 -14.63 -30.45 -1.50
C PRO A 293 -15.28 -30.76 -2.86
N LEU A 294 -16.51 -30.26 -3.04
CA LEU A 294 -17.00 -29.86 -4.36
C LEU A 294 -15.95 -28.96 -5.03
N GLU A 295 -15.75 -29.10 -6.33
CA GLU A 295 -14.64 -28.49 -7.06
C GLU A 295 -14.45 -26.99 -6.78
N TYR A 296 -15.53 -26.23 -6.59
CA TYR A 296 -15.46 -24.79 -6.30
C TYR A 296 -14.97 -24.44 -4.87
N LEU A 297 -15.23 -25.27 -3.86
CA LEU A 297 -14.74 -25.04 -2.49
C LEU A 297 -13.23 -25.26 -2.40
N ARG A 298 -12.68 -26.12 -3.28
CA ARG A 298 -11.24 -26.33 -3.43
C ARG A 298 -10.55 -25.05 -3.88
N ASP A 299 -11.15 -24.32 -4.82
CA ASP A 299 -10.58 -23.09 -5.37
C ASP A 299 -10.60 -21.95 -4.35
N LEU A 300 -11.68 -21.85 -3.57
CA LEU A 300 -11.82 -20.87 -2.49
C LEU A 300 -10.83 -21.13 -1.35
N LYS A 301 -10.66 -22.40 -0.96
CA LYS A 301 -9.61 -22.81 -0.02
C LYS A 301 -8.22 -22.44 -0.53
N SER A 302 -7.93 -22.75 -1.80
CA SER A 302 -6.63 -22.42 -2.41
C SER A 302 -6.35 -20.91 -2.43
N MET A 303 -7.39 -20.08 -2.60
CA MET A 303 -7.26 -18.63 -2.52
C MET A 303 -6.88 -18.18 -1.10
N PHE A 304 -7.61 -18.65 -0.07
CA PHE A 304 -7.29 -18.31 1.32
C PHE A 304 -5.90 -18.79 1.73
N ASP A 305 -5.53 -20.03 1.38
CA ASP A 305 -4.18 -20.55 1.62
C ASP A 305 -3.11 -19.66 0.94
N THR A 306 -3.41 -19.10 -0.24
CA THR A 306 -2.51 -18.16 -0.95
C THR A 306 -2.42 -16.80 -0.25
N ILE A 307 -3.55 -16.26 0.24
CA ILE A 307 -3.58 -15.00 1.00
C ILE A 307 -2.79 -15.17 2.30
N GLU A 308 -3.07 -16.23 3.06
CA GLU A 308 -2.35 -16.57 4.30
C GLU A 308 -0.85 -16.65 4.06
N TRP A 309 -0.45 -17.40 3.03
CA TRP A 309 0.97 -17.55 2.67
C TRP A 309 1.63 -16.21 2.31
N ASN A 310 0.95 -15.36 1.52
CA ASN A 310 1.48 -14.04 1.16
C ASN A 310 1.63 -13.13 2.39
N LEU A 311 0.66 -13.17 3.30
CA LEU A 311 0.69 -12.40 4.55
C LEU A 311 1.83 -12.84 5.47
N ASN A 312 2.07 -14.15 5.60
CA ASN A 312 3.19 -14.68 6.39
C ASN A 312 4.54 -14.27 5.79
N ASN A 313 4.70 -14.36 4.47
CA ASN A 313 5.91 -13.86 3.81
C ASN A 313 6.09 -12.36 3.99
N ALA A 314 5.00 -11.59 4.05
CA ALA A 314 5.06 -10.17 4.32
C ALA A 314 5.58 -9.89 5.73
N ILE A 315 5.12 -10.66 6.72
CA ILE A 315 5.59 -10.58 8.11
C ILE A 315 7.10 -10.86 8.16
N ASP A 316 7.55 -11.97 7.55
CA ASP A 316 8.97 -12.35 7.54
C ASP A 316 9.83 -11.32 6.82
N ALA A 317 9.37 -10.84 5.67
CA ALA A 317 10.02 -9.78 4.91
C ALA A 317 10.15 -8.47 5.72
N CYS A 318 9.07 -8.05 6.39
CA CYS A 318 9.08 -6.85 7.23
C CYS A 318 10.01 -7.04 8.44
N ALA A 319 9.99 -8.21 9.08
CA ALA A 319 10.84 -8.51 10.22
C ALA A 319 12.33 -8.49 9.84
N ALA A 320 12.70 -9.11 8.71
CA ALA A 320 14.07 -9.08 8.19
C ALA A 320 14.53 -7.65 7.84
N ALA A 321 13.66 -6.83 7.23
CA ALA A 321 13.99 -5.45 6.89
C ALA A 321 14.17 -4.57 8.14
N LEU A 322 13.34 -4.76 9.17
CA LEU A 322 13.46 -4.08 10.45
C LEU A 322 14.76 -4.44 11.17
N ASP A 323 15.07 -5.73 11.27
CA ASP A 323 16.34 -6.24 11.84
C ASP A 323 17.54 -5.62 11.12
N TRP A 324 17.52 -5.58 9.77
CA TRP A 324 18.58 -4.95 8.98
C TRP A 324 18.76 -3.46 9.30
N VAL A 325 17.67 -2.68 9.41
CA VAL A 325 17.74 -1.25 9.74
C VAL A 325 18.37 -1.04 11.11
N ILE A 326 17.95 -1.83 12.10
CA ILE A 326 18.45 -1.74 13.48
C ILE A 326 19.95 -2.05 13.51
N ARG A 327 20.36 -3.18 12.93
CA ARG A 327 21.79 -3.58 12.81
C ARG A 327 22.62 -2.50 12.14
N LYS A 328 22.13 -1.96 11.04
CA LYS A 328 22.87 -0.96 10.27
C LYS A 328 23.14 0.30 11.11
N ALA A 329 22.14 0.77 11.86
CA ALA A 329 22.31 1.92 12.74
C ALA A 329 23.36 1.66 13.84
N GLU A 330 23.37 0.46 14.44
CA GLU A 330 24.38 0.08 15.44
C GLU A 330 25.81 0.10 14.87
N PHE A 331 26.00 -0.45 13.66
CA PHE A 331 27.33 -0.52 13.05
C PHE A 331 27.83 0.84 12.53
N GLU A 332 26.94 1.73 12.11
CA GLU A 332 27.30 3.07 11.64
C GLU A 332 27.45 4.09 12.79
N GLY A 333 26.90 3.81 13.97
CA GLY A 333 26.94 4.66 15.15
C GLY A 333 28.19 4.51 16.04
N CYS A 334 29.10 3.59 15.72
CA CYS A 334 30.34 3.32 16.47
C CYS A 334 31.58 4.03 15.90
#